data_AF-A0A0F9BXA0-F1
#
_entry.id   AF-A0A0F9BXA0-F1
#
_cell.length_a   1.000
_cell.length_b   1.000
_cell.length_c   1.000
_cell.angle_alpha   90.00
_cell.angle_beta   90.00
_cell.angle_gamma   90.00
#
_symmetry.space_group_name_H-M   'P 1'
#
loop_
_entity.id
_entity.type
_entity.pdbx_description
1 polymer ?
#
loop_
_entity_poly.entity_id
_entity_poly.type
_entity_poly.pdbx_seq_one_letter_code
_entity_poly.pdbx_strand_id
1 'polypeptide(L)'
;MPYVSQQHRKDWADLVDLVEHAGIVHEATAGQINYFITKLLLTWLGPHPQYGDYNAAVGVLECIQLELYRRAVVPYEDKKCSEHGDVY
;
A
#
# COMPACT_ATOMS: atom_id res chain seq x y z
N MET A 1 -6.28 1.89 -7.21
CA MET A 1 -7.56 1.13 -7.10
C MET A 1 -8.61 1.70 -8.04
N PRO A 2 -9.13 0.92 -9.01
CA PRO A 2 -10.03 1.42 -10.06
C PRO A 2 -11.38 1.93 -9.55
N TYR A 3 -11.80 1.51 -8.35
CA TYR A 3 -13.06 1.88 -7.72
C TYR A 3 -13.00 3.17 -6.87
N VAL A 4 -11.82 3.77 -6.68
CA VAL A 4 -11.70 5.09 -6.04
C VAL A 4 -11.83 6.17 -7.12
N SER A 5 -12.87 7.00 -7.02
CA SER A 5 -13.16 8.08 -7.98
C SER A 5 -12.01 9.08 -8.05
N GLN A 6 -11.86 9.78 -9.18
CA GLN A 6 -10.80 10.77 -9.34
C GLN A 6 -10.93 11.93 -8.35
N GLN A 7 -12.16 12.31 -7.99
CA GLN A 7 -12.39 13.34 -6.98
C GLN A 7 -11.85 12.88 -5.61
N HIS A 8 -12.23 11.68 -5.15
CA HIS A 8 -11.74 11.18 -3.88
C HIS A 8 -10.22 11.01 -3.88
N ARG A 9 -9.59 10.62 -5.00
CA ARG A 9 -8.11 10.56 -5.06
C ARG A 9 -7.47 11.92 -4.84
N LYS A 10 -8.03 13.00 -5.37
CA LYS A 10 -7.52 14.36 -5.15
C LYS A 10 -7.56 14.74 -3.68
N ASP A 11 -8.63 14.35 -2.97
CA ASP A 11 -8.76 14.62 -1.54
C ASP A 11 -7.64 13.95 -0.71
N TRP A 12 -7.00 12.90 -1.24
CA TRP A 12 -5.85 12.23 -0.62
C TRP A 12 -4.50 12.62 -1.24
N ALA A 13 -4.48 13.34 -2.36
CA ALA A 13 -3.26 13.63 -3.11
C ALA A 13 -2.28 14.46 -2.29
N ASP A 14 -2.77 15.51 -1.62
CA ASP A 14 -1.93 16.39 -0.80
C ASP A 14 -1.19 15.64 0.33
N LEU A 15 -1.82 14.63 0.92
CA LEU A 15 -1.20 13.80 1.96
C LEU A 15 -0.11 12.89 1.37
N VAL A 16 -0.40 12.28 0.22
CA VAL A 16 0.59 11.43 -0.48
C VAL A 16 1.78 12.27 -0.90
N ASP A 17 1.54 13.42 -1.52
CA ASP A 17 2.56 14.36 -1.95
C ASP A 17 3.43 14.80 -0.78
N LEU A 18 2.82 15.14 0.37
CA LEU A 18 3.57 15.48 1.58
C LEU A 18 4.52 14.36 2.02
N VAL A 19 4.02 13.12 2.03
CA VAL A 19 4.79 11.94 2.46
C VAL A 19 5.93 11.63 1.48
N GLU A 20 5.71 11.79 0.18
CA GLU A 20 6.74 11.63 -0.86
C GLU A 20 7.82 12.71 -0.74
N HIS A 21 7.44 13.99 -0.63
CA HIS A 21 8.38 15.11 -0.55
C HIS A 21 9.17 15.15 0.75
N ALA A 22 8.63 14.60 1.84
CA ALA A 22 9.33 14.55 3.12
C ALA A 22 10.63 13.72 3.04
N GLY A 23 10.78 12.82 2.05
CA GLY A 23 11.96 11.97 1.89
C GLY A 23 12.14 10.90 2.98
N ILE A 24 11.39 10.98 4.08
CA ILE A 24 11.46 10.08 5.24
C ILE A 24 11.09 8.65 4.85
N VAL A 25 10.16 8.48 3.90
CA VAL A 25 9.66 7.16 3.49
C VAL A 25 10.66 6.42 2.60
N HIS A 26 11.45 7.12 1.80
CA HIS A 26 12.46 6.50 0.93
C HIS A 26 13.59 5.82 1.71
N GLU A 27 13.96 6.39 2.86
CA GLU A 27 15.00 5.86 3.75
C GLU A 27 14.42 4.99 4.89
N ALA A 28 13.11 4.76 4.89
CA ALA A 28 12.45 4.02 5.96
C ALA A 28 12.75 2.53 5.87
N THR A 29 13.06 1.94 7.02
CA THR A 29 13.14 0.49 7.18
C THR A 29 11.76 -0.17 7.04
N ALA A 30 11.72 -1.46 6.71
CA ALA A 30 10.48 -2.23 6.66
C ALA A 30 9.65 -2.14 7.95
N GLY A 31 10.32 -2.09 9.12
CA GLY A 31 9.65 -1.92 10.41
C GLY A 31 8.98 -0.55 10.58
N GLN A 32 9.61 0.53 10.09
CA GLN A 32 9.04 1.88 10.13
C GLN A 32 7.84 2.03 9.19
N ILE A 33 7.91 1.42 7.99
CA ILE A 33 6.75 1.37 7.08
C ILE A 33 5.60 0.59 7.72
N ASN A 34 5.89 -0.57 8.33
CA ASN A 34 4.87 -1.36 9.03
C ASN A 34 4.22 -0.56 10.17
N TYR A 35 5.01 0.14 10.98
CA TYR A 35 4.49 1.04 12.02
C TYR A 35 3.59 2.13 11.44
N PHE A 36 4.03 2.80 10.37
CA PHE A 36 3.25 3.86 9.71
C PHE A 36 1.88 3.35 9.22
N ILE A 37 1.86 2.23 8.48
CA ILE A 37 0.61 1.63 8.01
C ILE A 37 -0.27 1.19 9.18
N THR A 38 0.30 0.61 10.23
CA THR A 38 -0.42 0.25 11.45
C THR A 38 -1.10 1.48 12.07
N LYS A 39 -0.41 2.62 12.15
CA LYS A 39 -0.97 3.87 12.69
C LYS A 39 -2.10 4.41 11.81
N LEU A 40 -2.00 4.31 10.49
CA LEU A 40 -3.09 4.67 9.57
C LEU A 40 -4.33 3.80 9.78
N LEU A 41 -4.14 2.48 9.88
CA LEU A 41 -5.25 1.55 10.14
C LEU A 41 -5.91 1.81 11.49
N LEU A 42 -5.15 2.00 12.56
CA LEU A 42 -5.70 2.34 13.88
C LEU A 42 -6.47 3.67 13.86
N THR A 43 -6.01 4.64 13.06
CA THR A 43 -6.73 5.90 12.87
C THR A 43 -8.06 5.68 12.16
N TRP A 44 -8.08 4.85 11.12
CA TRP A 44 -9.30 4.49 10.39
C TRP A 44 -10.30 3.69 11.24
N LEU A 45 -9.80 2.76 12.06
CA LEU A 45 -10.59 1.93 12.98
C LEU A 45 -11.25 2.72 14.12
N GLY A 46 -10.68 3.88 14.47
CA GLY A 46 -11.21 4.74 15.53
C GLY A 46 -11.04 4.16 16.95
N PRO A 47 -11.71 4.74 17.96
CA PRO A 47 -11.46 4.43 19.37
C PRO A 47 -12.11 3.12 19.87
N HIS A 48 -13.14 2.62 19.20
CA HIS A 48 -13.94 1.47 19.65
C HIS A 48 -14.23 0.46 18.53
N PRO A 49 -13.19 -0.09 17.87
CA PRO A 49 -13.38 -1.05 16.79
C PRO A 49 -13.94 -2.38 17.32
N GLN A 50 -14.77 -3.01 16.50
CA GLN A 50 -15.26 -4.35 16.70
C GLN A 50 -14.48 -5.34 15.83
N TYR A 51 -14.68 -6.63 16.06
CA TYR A 51 -14.03 -7.68 15.26
C TYR A 51 -14.21 -7.50 13.75
N GLY A 52 -15.41 -7.08 13.31
CA GLY A 52 -15.69 -6.83 11.90
C GLY A 52 -14.78 -5.75 11.29
N ASP A 53 -14.45 -4.71 12.05
CA ASP A 53 -13.57 -3.63 11.61
C ASP A 53 -12.12 -4.14 11.47
N TYR A 54 -11.64 -4.91 12.43
CA TYR A 54 -10.32 -5.56 12.34
C TYR A 54 -10.24 -6.52 11.15
N ASN A 55 -11.27 -7.34 10.93
CA ASN A 55 -11.34 -8.23 9.79
C ASN A 55 -11.32 -7.45 8.46
N ALA A 56 -12.03 -6.32 8.38
CA ALA A 56 -11.98 -5.44 7.22
C ALA A 56 -10.59 -4.83 7.00
N ALA A 57 -9.90 -4.39 8.05
CA ALA A 57 -8.53 -3.87 7.97
C ALA A 57 -7.54 -4.90 7.44
N VAL A 58 -7.63 -6.15 7.91
CA VAL A 58 -6.82 -7.26 7.39
C VAL A 58 -7.12 -7.51 5.92
N GLY A 59 -8.41 -7.55 5.53
CA GLY A 59 -8.80 -7.71 4.13
C GLY A 59 -8.28 -6.59 3.22
N VAL A 60 -8.22 -5.35 3.70
CA VAL A 60 -7.61 -4.23 2.95
C VAL A 60 -6.12 -4.48 2.71
N LEU A 61 -5.38 -4.95 3.71
CA LEU A 61 -3.95 -5.26 3.57
C LEU A 61 -3.71 -6.40 2.57
N GLU A 62 -4.54 -7.44 2.59
CA GLU A 62 -4.47 -8.54 1.62
C GLU A 62 -4.70 -8.03 0.19
N CYS A 63 -5.71 -7.19 -0.01
CA CYS A 63 -5.95 -6.55 -1.31
C CYS A 63 -4.78 -5.68 -1.76
N ILE A 64 -4.15 -4.92 -0.85
CA ILE A 64 -2.96 -4.10 -1.15
C ILE A 64 -1.81 -4.99 -1.60
N GLN A 65 -1.52 -6.08 -0.88
CA GLN A 65 -0.47 -7.03 -1.22
C GLN A 65 -0.68 -7.63 -2.61
N LEU A 66 -1.90 -8.11 -2.90
CA LEU A 66 -2.23 -8.72 -4.19
C LEU A 66 -2.09 -7.72 -5.35
N GLU A 67 -2.57 -6.48 -5.19
CA GLU A 67 -2.43 -5.46 -6.24
C GLU A 67 -0.98 -5.01 -6.41
N LEU A 68 -0.19 -4.90 -5.34
CA LEU A 68 1.24 -4.61 -5.42
C LEU A 68 1.98 -5.68 -6.21
N TYR A 69 1.75 -6.95 -5.87
CA TYR A 69 2.37 -8.06 -6.59
C TYR A 69 1.99 -8.02 -8.07
N ARG A 70 0.69 -7.93 -8.37
CA ARG A 70 0.19 -7.97 -9.75
C ARG A 70 0.59 -6.77 -10.61
N ARG A 71 0.68 -5.56 -10.03
CA ARG A 71 0.90 -4.32 -10.79
C ARG A 71 2.34 -3.82 -10.77
N ALA A 72 3.11 -4.16 -9.75
CA ALA A 72 4.49 -3.70 -9.61
C ALA A 72 5.49 -4.85 -9.77
N VAL A 73 5.26 -5.97 -9.05
CA VAL A 73 6.21 -7.09 -9.04
C VAL A 73 6.19 -7.85 -10.37
N VAL A 74 5.01 -8.22 -10.89
CA VAL A 74 4.90 -8.96 -12.15
C VAL A 74 5.60 -8.24 -13.33
N PRO A 75 5.37 -6.94 -13.60
CA PRO A 75 6.11 -6.25 -14.68
C PRO A 75 7.63 -6.19 -14.45
N TYR A 76 8.06 -6.11 -13.19
CA TYR A 76 9.49 -6.18 -12.84
C TYR A 76 10.06 -7.58 -13.13
N GLU A 77 9.33 -8.63 -12.78
CA GLU A 77 9.71 -10.03 -13.05
C GLU A 77 9.73 -10.31 -14.56
N ASP A 78 8.74 -9.86 -15.33
CA ASP A 78 8.72 -9.99 -16.80
C ASP A 78 9.95 -9.36 -17.44
N LYS A 79 10.34 -8.17 -16.94
CA LYS A 79 11.57 -7.50 -17.36
C LYS A 79 12.80 -8.33 -17.01
N LYS A 80 12.86 -8.89 -15.80
CA LYS A 80 13.98 -9.73 -15.36
C LYS A 80 14.07 -11.06 -16.10
N CYS A 81 12.94 -11.65 -16.48
CA CYS A 81 12.88 -12.83 -17.34
C CYS A 81 13.39 -12.52 -18.74
N SER A 82 13.06 -11.35 -19.28
CA SER A 82 13.60 -10.88 -20.56
C SER A 82 15.13 -10.63 -20.51
N GLU A 83 15.65 -10.17 -19.37
CA GLU A 83 17.07 -9.87 -19.17
C GLU A 83 17.93 -11.11 -18.87
N HIS A 84 17.41 -12.07 -18.10
CA HIS A 84 18.18 -13.17 -17.53
C HIS A 84 17.64 -14.57 -17.86
N GLY A 85 16.54 -14.66 -18.60
CA GLY A 85 15.79 -15.89 -18.80
C GLY A 85 14.80 -16.17 -17.67
N ASP A 86 13.77 -16.95 -17.98
CA ASP A 86 12.85 -17.50 -16.99
C ASP A 86 13.44 -18.81 -16.41
N VAL A 87 12.97 -19.21 -15.23
CA VAL A 87 13.34 -20.47 -14.56
C VAL A 87 12.62 -21.67 -15.21
N TYR A 88 11.54 -21.42 -15.96
CA TYR A 88 10.71 -22.44 -16.61
C TYR A 88 10.85 -22.46 -18.14
#